data_AF-A0A645IMS2-F1
#
_entry.id   AF-A0A645IMS2-F1
#
_cell.length_a   1.000
_cell.length_b   1.000
_cell.length_c   1.000
_cell.angle_alpha   90.00
_cell.angle_beta   90.00
_cell.angle_gamma   90.00
#
_symmetry.space_group_name_H-M   'P 1'
#
loop_
_entity.id
_entity.type
_entity.pdbx_description
1 polymer ?
#
loop_
_entity_poly.entity_id
_entity_poly.type
_entity_poly.pdbx_seq_one_letter_code
_entity_poly.pdbx_strand_id
1 'polypeptide(L)'
;MIFTGDLGSVGKTLVIEMMKEKGIDISDNYEDCGCMIYKEEQDAHAGASGCASSAVVFCGYIYQMMTELKLNKILLIGTGSLHSPTSYQQKESIPCIAHAVAVEI
;
A
#
# COMPACT_ATOMS: atom_id res chain seq x y z
N MET A 1 12.07 1.40 4.98
CA MET A 1 11.18 1.24 3.81
C MET A 1 9.74 1.31 4.24
N ILE A 2 8.91 2.06 3.51
CA ILE A 2 7.48 2.24 3.79
C ILE A 2 6.69 1.43 2.76
N PHE A 3 5.73 0.65 3.22
CA PHE A 3 4.86 -0.18 2.37
C PHE A 3 3.40 0.14 2.64
N THR A 4 2.63 0.53 1.63
CA THR A 4 1.16 0.63 1.71
C THR A 4 0.49 -0.64 1.20
N GLY A 5 -0.79 -0.82 1.55
CA GLY A 5 -1.52 -2.04 1.23
C GLY A 5 -1.88 -2.16 -0.24
N ASP A 6 -2.83 -1.35 -0.69
CA ASP A 6 -3.43 -1.51 -2.02
C ASP A 6 -3.87 -0.18 -2.64
N LEU A 7 -3.03 0.83 -2.51
CA LEU A 7 -3.25 2.11 -3.18
C LEU A 7 -3.07 1.99 -4.70
N GLY A 8 -2.35 0.97 -5.16
CA GLY A 8 -2.05 0.74 -6.56
C GLY A 8 -1.19 1.86 -7.15
N SER A 9 -0.94 1.79 -8.47
CA SER A 9 -0.06 2.73 -9.17
C SER A 9 -0.53 4.18 -9.08
N VAL A 10 -1.86 4.39 -9.09
CA VAL A 10 -2.49 5.71 -8.96
C VAL A 10 -2.27 6.27 -7.57
N GLY A 11 -2.67 5.55 -6.52
CA GLY A 11 -2.54 6.03 -5.15
C GLY A 11 -1.08 6.10 -4.70
N LYS A 12 -0.20 5.22 -5.19
CA LYS A 12 1.25 5.29 -4.98
C LYS A 12 1.82 6.64 -5.43
N THR A 13 1.51 7.04 -6.66
CA THR A 13 1.95 8.33 -7.22
C THR A 13 1.43 9.50 -6.41
N LEU A 14 0.13 9.49 -6.06
CA LEU A 14 -0.49 10.56 -5.28
C LEU A 14 0.11 10.71 -3.88
N VAL A 15 0.42 9.61 -3.18
CA VAL A 15 1.02 9.69 -1.84
C VAL A 15 2.43 10.28 -1.89
N ILE A 16 3.23 9.93 -2.90
CA ILE A 16 4.57 10.52 -3.10
C ILE A 16 4.44 12.03 -3.31
N GLU A 17 3.54 12.48 -4.18
CA GLU A 17 3.29 13.90 -4.44
C GLU A 17 2.82 14.64 -3.18
N MET A 18 1.81 14.10 -2.48
CA MET A 18 1.26 14.69 -1.25
C MET A 18 2.30 14.83 -0.14
N MET A 19 3.23 13.87 0.00
CA MET A 19 4.29 13.97 1.00
C MET A 19 5.35 14.99 0.60
N LYS A 20 5.67 15.05 -0.69
CA LYS A 20 6.59 16.06 -1.24
C LYS A 20 6.07 17.47 -1.03
N GLU A 21 4.78 17.71 -1.22
CA GLU A 21 4.11 19.00 -0.90
C GLU A 21 4.23 19.37 0.58
N LYS A 22 4.27 18.38 1.46
CA LYS A 22 4.48 18.57 2.92
C LYS A 22 5.96 18.70 3.30
N GLY A 23 6.87 18.72 2.32
CA GLY A 23 8.31 18.84 2.53
C GLY A 23 8.99 17.53 2.94
N ILE A 24 8.35 16.38 2.72
CA ILE A 24 8.89 15.05 3.03
C ILE A 24 8.99 14.25 1.73
N ASP A 25 10.21 14.04 1.22
CA ASP A 25 10.39 13.17 0.05
C ASP A 25 10.52 11.70 0.49
N ILE A 26 9.56 10.88 0.07
CA ILE A 26 9.52 9.44 0.33
C ILE A 26 9.78 8.60 -0.92
N SER A 27 10.03 9.22 -2.08
CA SER A 27 10.05 8.54 -3.39
C SER A 27 11.02 7.35 -3.44
N ASP A 28 12.19 7.48 -2.83
CA ASP A 28 13.22 6.41 -2.78
C ASP A 28 12.95 5.35 -1.71
N ASN A 29 12.00 5.57 -0.79
CA ASN A 29 11.80 4.74 0.40
C ASN A 29 10.34 4.31 0.58
N TYR A 30 9.59 4.20 -0.51
CA TYR A 30 8.16 3.92 -0.54
C TYR A 30 7.76 2.96 -1.66
N GLU A 31 6.94 1.97 -1.34
CA GLU A 31 6.34 1.04 -2.30
C GLU A 31 4.91 0.66 -1.88
N ASP A 32 4.09 0.21 -2.82
CA ASP A 32 2.74 -0.28 -2.56
C ASP A 32 2.67 -1.79 -2.81
N CYS A 33 2.16 -2.55 -1.83
CA CYS A 33 2.02 -4.00 -1.95
C CYS A 33 1.11 -4.39 -3.14
N GLY A 34 0.10 -3.58 -3.46
CA GLY A 34 -0.76 -3.79 -4.64
C GLY A 34 -0.01 -3.79 -5.96
N CYS A 35 1.04 -2.96 -6.08
CA CYS A 35 1.92 -2.89 -7.24
C CYS A 35 2.94 -4.04 -7.31
N MET A 36 3.18 -4.76 -6.21
CA MET A 36 4.21 -5.80 -6.13
C MET A 36 3.69 -7.20 -6.50
N ILE A 37 2.37 -7.43 -6.49
CA ILE A 37 1.78 -8.76 -6.65
C ILE A 37 1.76 -9.22 -8.11
N TYR A 38 1.44 -8.31 -9.04
CA TYR A 38 1.24 -8.64 -10.44
C TYR A 38 2.31 -7.99 -11.32
N LYS A 39 2.61 -8.64 -12.43
CA LYS A 39 3.40 -8.04 -13.52
C LYS A 39 2.48 -7.29 -14.48
N GLU A 40 3.04 -6.34 -15.22
CA GLU A 40 2.31 -5.52 -16.19
C GLU A 40 1.58 -6.38 -17.25
N GLU A 41 2.16 -7.51 -17.68
CA GLU A 41 1.57 -8.37 -18.71
C GLU A 41 0.31 -9.12 -18.24
N GLN A 42 0.01 -9.10 -16.95
CA GLN A 42 -1.15 -9.76 -16.37
C GLN A 42 -2.41 -8.87 -16.37
N ASP A 43 -2.32 -7.64 -16.89
CA ASP A 43 -3.42 -6.69 -17.04
C ASP A 43 -4.24 -6.47 -15.74
N ALA A 44 -3.53 -6.26 -14.63
CA ALA A 44 -4.14 -5.97 -13.32
C ALA A 44 -4.59 -4.49 -13.17
N HIS A 45 -4.65 -3.74 -14.27
CA HIS A 45 -4.92 -2.29 -14.30
C HIS A 45 -4.00 -1.49 -13.35
N ALA A 46 -4.53 -1.01 -12.22
CA ALA A 46 -3.79 -0.21 -11.26
C ALA A 46 -3.01 -1.05 -10.23
N GLY A 47 -3.19 -2.37 -10.20
CA GLY A 47 -2.57 -3.28 -9.23
C GLY A 47 -3.58 -4.10 -8.44
N ALA A 48 -3.09 -4.90 -7.50
CA ALA A 48 -3.93 -5.72 -6.63
C ALA A 48 -4.66 -4.87 -5.59
N SER A 49 -5.88 -5.26 -5.23
CA SER A 49 -6.64 -4.67 -4.12
C SER A 49 -7.33 -5.73 -3.27
N GLY A 50 -7.58 -5.39 -2.00
CA GLY A 50 -8.25 -6.22 -1.03
C GLY A 50 -7.39 -6.51 0.20
N CYS A 51 -8.04 -7.04 1.24
CA CYS A 51 -7.42 -7.29 2.54
C CYS A 51 -6.20 -8.24 2.49
N ALA A 52 -6.12 -9.08 1.46
CA ALA A 52 -5.02 -10.01 1.29
C ALA A 52 -3.77 -9.36 0.67
N SER A 53 -3.89 -8.22 -0.03
CA SER A 53 -2.78 -7.62 -0.81
C SER A 53 -1.55 -7.36 0.06
N SER A 54 -1.73 -6.61 1.15
CA SER A 54 -0.68 -6.33 2.12
C SER A 54 -0.18 -7.59 2.83
N ALA A 55 -1.09 -8.51 3.17
CA ALA A 55 -0.78 -9.72 3.91
C ALA A 55 0.11 -10.70 3.12
N VAL A 56 -0.23 -10.96 1.85
CA VAL A 56 0.52 -11.91 1.02
C VAL A 56 1.89 -11.37 0.64
N VAL A 57 2.02 -10.08 0.36
CA VAL A 57 3.31 -9.45 0.06
C VAL A 57 4.18 -9.38 1.30
N PHE A 58 3.61 -9.02 2.46
CA PHE A 58 4.35 -9.00 3.70
C PHE A 58 4.87 -10.39 4.08
N CYS A 59 3.97 -11.37 4.23
CA CYS A 59 4.35 -12.71 4.68
C CYS A 59 5.16 -13.49 3.64
N GLY A 60 4.91 -13.26 2.33
CA GLY A 60 5.52 -14.02 1.25
C GLY A 60 6.84 -13.45 0.73
N TYR A 61 7.10 -12.15 0.90
CA TYR A 61 8.27 -11.50 0.31
C TYR A 61 9.00 -10.60 1.30
N ILE A 62 8.33 -9.60 1.86
CA ILE A 62 8.98 -8.58 2.70
C ILE A 62 9.55 -9.21 3.97
N TYR A 63 8.80 -10.08 4.64
CA TYR A 63 9.25 -10.74 5.86
C TYR A 63 10.51 -11.58 5.62
N GLN A 64 10.57 -12.30 4.49
CA GLN A 64 11.76 -13.03 4.10
C GLN A 64 12.96 -12.08 3.90
N MET A 65 12.77 -10.96 3.19
CA MET A 65 13.82 -9.94 3.04
C MET A 65 14.32 -9.40 4.39
N MET A 66 13.43 -9.27 5.37
CA MET A 66 13.81 -8.85 6.72
C MET A 66 14.64 -9.93 7.42
N THR A 67 14.23 -11.20 7.34
CA THR A 67 15.03 -12.31 7.91
C THR A 67 16.40 -12.49 7.25
N GLU A 68 16.51 -12.10 5.98
CA GLU A 68 17.79 -12.06 5.25
C GLU A 68 18.61 -10.78 5.54
N LEU A 69 18.18 -9.93 6.48
CA LEU A 69 18.79 -8.66 6.88
C LEU A 69 18.97 -7.65 5.71
N LYS A 70 18.17 -7.82 4.64
CA LYS A 70 18.10 -6.85 3.54
C LYS A 70 17.23 -5.64 3.91
N LEU A 71 16.30 -5.83 4.84
CA LEU A 71 15.43 -4.80 5.40
C LEU A 71 15.42 -4.92 6.93
N ASN A 72 15.94 -3.92 7.63
CA ASN A 72 16.04 -3.97 9.10
C ASN A 72 14.83 -3.35 9.79
N LYS A 73 14.24 -2.33 9.16
CA LYS A 73 13.11 -1.57 9.68
C LYS A 73 12.17 -1.16 8.57
N ILE A 74 10.91 -1.54 8.73
CA ILE A 74 9.85 -1.20 7.79
C ILE A 74 8.66 -0.56 8.51
N LEU A 75 7.88 0.21 7.75
CA LEU A 75 6.57 0.69 8.15
C LEU A 75 5.54 0.10 7.20
N LEU A 76 4.72 -0.84 7.68
CA LEU A 76 3.64 -1.45 6.91
C LEU A 76 2.33 -0.72 7.21
N ILE A 77 1.62 -0.28 6.17
CA ILE A 77 0.43 0.55 6.29
C ILE A 77 -0.74 -0.12 5.55
N GLY A 78 -1.66 -0.73 6.28
CA GLY A 78 -2.90 -1.25 5.71
C GLY A 78 -3.88 -0.13 5.41
N THR A 79 -4.33 -0.03 4.17
CA THR A 79 -5.31 0.96 3.69
C THR A 79 -6.68 0.31 3.48
N GLY A 80 -7.75 1.09 3.61
CA GLY A 80 -9.10 0.60 3.34
C GLY A 80 -10.08 1.71 3.00
N SER A 81 -10.97 1.44 2.05
CA SER A 81 -12.14 2.27 1.77
C SER A 81 -13.36 1.67 2.47
N LEU A 82 -14.07 2.49 3.24
CA LEU A 82 -15.20 2.08 4.08
C LEU A 82 -16.49 2.50 3.39
N HIS A 83 -17.03 1.66 2.52
CA HIS A 83 -18.26 1.96 1.79
C HIS A 83 -19.17 0.74 1.66
N SER A 84 -20.42 0.98 1.26
CA SER A 84 -21.40 -0.04 0.95
C SER A 84 -22.10 0.30 -0.38
N PRO A 85 -22.77 -0.67 -1.03
CA PRO A 85 -23.57 -0.39 -2.22
C PRO A 85 -24.60 0.72 -1.96
N THR A 86 -25.20 0.76 -0.76
CA THR A 86 -26.18 1.77 -0.37
C THR A 86 -25.58 3.16 -0.29
N SER A 87 -24.48 3.34 0.47
CA SER A 87 -23.85 4.67 0.64
C SER A 87 -23.33 5.22 -0.70
N TYR A 88 -22.78 4.34 -1.55
CA TYR A 88 -22.34 4.71 -2.89
C TYR A 88 -23.51 5.16 -3.78
N GLN A 89 -24.63 4.42 -3.81
CA GLN A 89 -25.81 4.79 -4.60
C GLN A 89 -26.48 6.09 -4.11
N GLN A 90 -26.36 6.38 -2.82
CA GLN A 90 -26.81 7.64 -2.21
C GLN A 90 -25.86 8.82 -2.47
N LYS A 91 -24.75 8.60 -3.19
CA LYS A 91 -23.72 9.61 -3.50
C LYS A 91 -23.08 10.20 -2.24
N GLU A 92 -23.00 9.41 -1.18
CA GLU A 92 -22.22 9.77 0.00
C GLU A 92 -20.72 9.74 -0.33
N SER A 93 -19.94 10.48 0.44
CA SER A 93 -18.47 10.40 0.36
C SER A 93 -18.00 9.00 0.79
N ILE A 94 -16.88 8.54 0.22
CA ILE A 94 -16.24 7.27 0.63
C ILE A 94 -15.22 7.59 1.73
N PRO A 95 -15.48 7.26 3.01
CA PRO A 95 -14.49 7.40 4.05
C PRO A 95 -13.38 6.36 3.87
N CYS A 96 -12.14 6.75 4.17
CA CYS A 96 -10.96 5.90 4.07
C CYS A 96 -10.20 5.87 5.40
N ILE A 97 -9.48 4.78 5.64
CA ILE A 97 -8.66 4.58 6.84
C ILE A 97 -7.30 4.00 6.48
N ALA A 98 -6.30 4.29 7.31
CA ALA A 98 -4.98 3.70 7.24
C ALA A 98 -4.50 3.31 8.64
N HIS A 99 -3.98 2.09 8.79
CA HIS A 99 -3.39 1.59 10.03
C HIS A 99 -1.94 1.21 9.78
N ALA A 100 -1.03 1.77 10.57
CA ALA A 100 0.41 1.57 10.41
C ALA A 100 0.97 0.67 11.52
N VAL A 101 1.88 -0.22 11.15
CA VAL A 101 2.65 -1.09 12.05
C VAL A 101 4.13 -0.97 11.69
N ALA A 102 4.95 -0.61 12.69
CA ALA A 102 6.40 -0.67 12.56
C ALA A 102 6.88 -2.09 12.87
N VAL A 103 7.70 -2.66 11.97
CA VAL A 103 8.27 -4.00 12.13
C VAL A 103 9.79 -3.88 12.04
N GLU A 104 10.48 -4.50 13.00
CA GLU A 104 11.93 -4.46 13.16
C GLU A 104 12.43 -5.87 13.53
N ILE A 105 13.61 -6.25 13.04
CA ILE A 105 14.34 -7.49 13.37
C ILE A 105 15.71 -7.15 13.94
#